data_AF-A0A172UBD4-F1
#
_entry.id   AF-A0A172UBD4-F1
#
_cell.length_a   1.000
_cell.length_b   1.000
_cell.length_c   1.000
_cell.angle_alpha   90.00
_cell.angle_beta   90.00
_cell.angle_gamma   90.00
#
_symmetry.space_group_name_H-M   'P 1'
#
loop_
_entity.id
_entity.type
_entity.pdbx_description
1 polymer ?
#
loop_
_entity_poly.entity_id
_entity_poly.type
_entity_poly.pdbx_seq_one_letter_code
_entity_poly.pdbx_strand_id
1 'polypeptide(L)'
;MDIDSFFEDLHKKSSEEEILDFCRKFILHGTPYVFGSKDEDFYEFRKRIGEKFNVPFYEIYITGSAKLGFSPFKDKIFDYDSDIDVALVSPQLFERIMFDIGYYQMQFRKNRAVVRERELRMYHEFLEYVALGWIRPDKLPVSFQMRTFKDDWFDFFRSISNGKSEVGNYQVNAGVFKSYHHLETYTFLGIKDLKGQRSIERVNGTSN
;
A
#
# COMPACT_ATOMS: atom_id res chain seq x y z
N MET A 1 8.01 -15.14 12.33
CA MET A 1 8.57 -14.00 13.08
C MET A 1 7.39 -13.36 13.78
N ASP A 2 7.48 -13.16 15.09
CA ASP A 2 6.50 -12.42 15.88
C ASP A 2 6.93 -10.94 15.99
N ILE A 3 6.10 -10.11 16.63
CA ILE A 3 6.33 -8.67 16.70
C ILE A 3 7.57 -8.31 17.53
N ASP A 4 7.84 -9.05 18.60
CA ASP A 4 9.00 -8.79 19.47
C ASP A 4 10.30 -9.12 18.75
N SER A 5 10.40 -10.31 18.15
CA SER A 5 11.57 -10.72 17.35
C SER A 5 11.78 -9.82 16.13
N PHE A 6 10.71 -9.28 15.54
CA PHE A 6 10.80 -8.28 14.47
C PHE A 6 11.50 -7.01 14.94
N PHE A 7 11.06 -6.45 16.08
CA PHE A 7 11.68 -5.23 16.62
C PHE A 7 13.10 -5.48 17.13
N GLU A 8 13.37 -6.62 17.77
CA GLU A 8 14.73 -6.98 18.16
C GLU A 8 15.69 -7.03 16.97
N ASP A 9 15.30 -7.66 15.86
CA ASP A 9 16.14 -7.71 14.66
C ASP A 9 16.27 -6.34 14.00
N LEU A 10 15.19 -5.55 13.94
CA LEU A 10 15.21 -4.18 13.41
C LEU A 10 16.14 -3.26 14.22
N HIS A 11 16.14 -3.36 15.55
CA HIS A 11 17.02 -2.55 16.40
C HIS A 11 18.50 -2.91 16.27
N LYS A 12 18.82 -4.15 15.89
CA LYS A 12 20.20 -4.58 15.61
C LYS A 12 20.77 -3.97 14.32
N LYS A 13 19.93 -3.46 13.41
CA LYS A 13 20.38 -2.80 12.18
C LYS A 13 21.02 -1.46 12.52
N SER A 14 22.29 -1.30 12.21
CA SER A 14 23.11 -0.14 12.53
C SER A 14 23.15 0.89 11.39
N SER A 15 22.99 0.47 10.14
CA SER A 15 23.04 1.34 8.96
C SER A 15 21.71 1.42 8.21
N GLU A 16 21.57 2.42 7.33
CA GLU A 16 20.41 2.53 6.44
C GLU A 16 20.33 1.36 5.46
N GLU A 17 21.47 0.87 4.96
CA GLU A 17 21.54 -0.28 4.07
C GLU A 17 21.03 -1.56 4.76
N GLU A 18 21.39 -1.77 6.03
CA GLU A 18 20.90 -2.91 6.81
C GLU A 18 19.39 -2.83 7.08
N ILE A 19 18.83 -1.62 7.28
CA ILE A 19 17.38 -1.42 7.42
C ILE A 19 16.69 -1.68 6.08
N LEU A 20 17.27 -1.24 4.97
CA LEU A 20 16.75 -1.48 3.64
C LEU A 20 16.72 -2.97 3.30
N ASP A 21 17.80 -3.70 3.58
CA ASP A 21 17.85 -5.16 3.40
C ASP A 21 16.82 -5.87 4.28
N PHE A 22 16.65 -5.43 5.52
CA PHE A 22 15.59 -5.92 6.40
C PHE A 22 14.19 -5.72 5.79
N CYS A 23 13.91 -4.55 5.21
CA CYS A 23 12.64 -4.27 4.53
C CYS A 23 12.42 -5.20 3.34
N ARG A 24 13.44 -5.38 2.49
CA ARG A 24 13.39 -6.32 1.36
C ARG A 24 13.05 -7.72 1.82
N LYS A 25 13.80 -8.23 2.80
CA LYS A 25 13.70 -9.62 3.27
C LYS A 25 12.36 -9.93 3.95
N PHE A 26 11.86 -9.05 4.80
CA PHE A 26 10.72 -9.38 5.67
C PHE A 26 9.42 -8.70 5.26
N ILE A 27 9.48 -7.55 4.59
CA ILE A 27 8.30 -6.70 4.33
C ILE A 27 7.92 -6.72 2.84
N LEU A 28 8.89 -6.76 1.92
CA LEU A 28 8.59 -6.69 0.49
C LEU A 28 8.55 -8.06 -0.18
N HIS A 29 9.42 -9.00 0.21
CA HIS A 29 9.61 -10.26 -0.50
C HIS A 29 9.24 -11.51 0.32
N GLY A 30 9.04 -12.62 -0.37
CA GLY A 30 8.61 -13.91 0.19
C GLY A 30 7.09 -14.05 0.29
N THR A 31 6.62 -15.25 0.64
CA THR A 31 5.17 -15.52 0.78
C THR A 31 4.57 -14.72 1.95
N PRO A 32 3.45 -14.02 1.76
CA PRO A 32 2.78 -13.28 2.84
C PRO A 32 2.20 -14.21 3.91
N TYR A 33 2.22 -13.77 5.16
CA TYR A 33 1.65 -14.51 6.29
C TYR A 33 0.23 -15.03 6.03
N VAL A 34 -0.63 -14.21 5.42
CA VAL A 34 -2.03 -14.57 5.13
C VAL A 34 -2.16 -15.81 4.23
N PHE A 35 -1.19 -16.06 3.34
CA PHE A 35 -1.16 -17.25 2.50
C PHE A 35 -0.45 -18.42 3.17
N GLY A 36 0.38 -18.19 4.19
CA GLY A 36 1.14 -19.22 4.89
C GLY A 36 2.00 -20.03 3.92
N SER A 37 1.73 -21.33 3.80
CA SER A 37 2.41 -22.25 2.87
C SER A 37 1.61 -22.51 1.59
N LYS A 38 0.60 -21.68 1.27
CA LYS A 38 -0.24 -21.82 0.08
C LYS A 38 0.32 -20.99 -1.08
N ASP A 39 1.47 -21.40 -1.59
CA ASP A 39 2.18 -20.67 -2.65
C ASP A 39 1.37 -20.58 -3.96
N GLU A 40 0.56 -21.62 -4.25
CA GLU A 40 -0.36 -21.63 -5.40
C GLU A 40 -1.46 -20.56 -5.28
N ASP A 41 -2.10 -20.48 -4.11
CA ASP A 41 -3.12 -19.46 -3.81
C ASP A 41 -2.51 -18.05 -3.94
N PHE A 42 -1.27 -17.87 -3.47
CA PHE A 42 -0.57 -16.59 -3.60
C PHE A 42 -0.23 -16.25 -5.05
N TYR A 43 0.10 -17.24 -5.88
CA TYR A 43 0.30 -17.05 -7.31
C TYR A 43 -1.01 -16.66 -8.01
N GLU A 44 -2.07 -17.42 -7.82
CA GLU A 44 -3.36 -17.20 -8.48
C GLU A 44 -4.00 -15.86 -8.07
N PHE A 45 -3.87 -15.47 -6.79
CA PHE A 45 -4.33 -14.15 -6.33
C PHE A 45 -3.66 -13.01 -7.10
N ARG A 46 -2.33 -13.05 -7.24
CA ARG A 46 -1.57 -12.03 -7.97
C ARG A 46 -1.86 -12.08 -9.46
N LYS A 47 -1.95 -13.28 -10.04
CA LYS A 47 -2.30 -13.46 -11.46
C LYS A 47 -3.65 -12.84 -11.79
N ARG A 48 -4.69 -13.08 -10.97
CA ARG A 48 -6.02 -12.48 -11.12
C ARG A 48 -5.99 -10.95 -11.15
N ILE A 49 -5.24 -10.34 -10.22
CA ILE A 49 -5.07 -8.87 -10.19
C ILE A 49 -4.27 -8.40 -11.42
N GLY A 50 -3.24 -9.14 -11.79
CA GLY A 50 -2.39 -8.84 -12.93
C GLY A 50 -3.15 -8.86 -14.26
N GLU A 51 -4.01 -9.85 -14.48
CA GLU A 51 -4.87 -9.95 -15.66
C GLU A 51 -5.84 -8.76 -15.77
N LYS A 52 -6.45 -8.34 -14.64
CA LYS A 52 -7.37 -7.19 -14.62
C LYS A 52 -6.68 -5.88 -15.02
N PHE A 53 -5.49 -5.63 -14.47
CA PHE A 53 -4.81 -4.34 -14.62
C PHE A 53 -3.68 -4.34 -15.65
N ASN A 54 -3.44 -5.47 -16.32
CA ASN A 54 -2.31 -5.69 -17.21
C ASN A 54 -0.95 -5.40 -16.53
N VAL A 55 -0.78 -5.94 -15.32
CA VAL A 55 0.43 -5.84 -14.51
C VAL A 55 1.00 -7.25 -14.33
N PRO A 56 2.29 -7.50 -14.57
CA PRO A 56 2.86 -8.82 -14.31
C PRO A 56 2.65 -9.25 -12.86
N PHE A 57 2.28 -10.51 -12.63
CA PHE A 57 1.96 -11.00 -11.27
C PHE A 57 3.12 -10.82 -10.27
N TYR A 58 4.37 -10.80 -10.73
CA TYR A 58 5.55 -10.57 -9.89
C TYR A 58 5.80 -9.10 -9.53
N GLU A 59 5.02 -8.17 -10.10
CA GLU A 59 5.00 -6.73 -9.74
C GLU A 59 3.82 -6.40 -8.80
N ILE A 60 3.16 -7.42 -8.24
CA ILE A 60 2.03 -7.29 -7.32
C ILE A 60 2.48 -7.78 -5.95
N TYR A 61 2.51 -6.85 -5.00
CA TYR A 61 3.03 -7.07 -3.66
C TYR A 61 1.88 -7.04 -2.64
N ILE A 62 1.95 -7.90 -1.65
CA ILE A 62 1.10 -7.83 -0.46
C ILE A 62 1.96 -7.26 0.65
N THR A 63 1.50 -6.18 1.25
CA THR A 63 2.22 -5.43 2.28
C THR A 63 1.38 -5.34 3.55
N GLY A 64 1.78 -4.50 4.51
CA GLY A 64 1.04 -4.30 5.75
C GLY A 64 0.98 -5.55 6.63
N SER A 65 -0.08 -5.66 7.44
CA SER A 65 -0.21 -6.73 8.43
C SER A 65 -0.43 -8.10 7.81
N ALA A 66 -1.04 -8.18 6.63
CA ALA A 66 -1.23 -9.45 5.91
C ALA A 66 0.09 -10.10 5.48
N LYS A 67 1.13 -9.28 5.29
CA LYS A 67 2.49 -9.73 4.98
C LYS A 67 3.20 -10.31 6.20
N LEU A 68 3.15 -9.59 7.33
CA LEU A 68 3.94 -9.91 8.52
C LEU A 68 3.22 -10.82 9.51
N GLY A 69 1.89 -10.87 9.48
CA GLY A 69 1.06 -11.47 10.53
C GLY A 69 0.76 -10.54 11.70
N PHE A 70 1.21 -9.29 11.63
CA PHE A 70 0.96 -8.23 12.59
C PHE A 70 1.24 -6.87 11.94
N SER A 71 0.67 -5.80 12.50
CA SER A 71 0.99 -4.43 12.13
C SER A 71 2.03 -3.86 13.10
N PRO A 72 3.28 -3.62 12.66
CA PRO A 72 4.30 -3.04 13.54
C PRO A 72 3.99 -1.57 13.90
N PHE A 73 3.21 -0.88 13.06
CA PHE A 73 2.76 0.50 13.28
C PHE A 73 1.60 0.62 14.28
N LYS A 74 0.70 -0.37 14.31
CA LYS A 74 -0.48 -0.38 15.21
C LYS A 74 -0.30 -1.24 16.45
N ASP A 75 0.83 -1.94 16.57
CA ASP A 75 1.09 -2.94 17.62
C ASP A 75 -0.05 -3.99 17.72
N LYS A 76 -0.58 -4.41 16.57
CA LYS A 76 -1.78 -5.24 16.46
C LYS A 76 -1.49 -6.53 15.71
N ILE A 77 -1.93 -7.68 16.25
CA ILE A 77 -1.88 -8.97 15.56
C ILE A 77 -2.84 -8.95 14.36
N PHE A 78 -2.46 -9.61 13.26
CA PHE A 78 -3.33 -9.78 12.11
C PHE A 78 -4.52 -10.71 12.45
N ASP A 79 -5.72 -10.24 12.16
CA ASP A 79 -6.99 -10.89 12.50
C ASP A 79 -8.04 -10.66 11.40
N TYR A 80 -9.26 -11.17 11.60
CA TYR A 80 -10.35 -11.02 10.62
C TYR A 80 -10.85 -9.58 10.40
N ASP A 81 -10.48 -8.65 11.28
CA ASP A 81 -10.77 -7.22 11.13
C ASP A 81 -9.62 -6.48 10.40
N SER A 82 -8.61 -7.21 9.93
CA SER A 82 -7.47 -6.66 9.21
C SER A 82 -7.70 -6.68 7.70
N ASP A 83 -7.19 -5.66 7.02
CA ASP A 83 -7.25 -5.55 5.56
C ASP A 83 -6.04 -6.24 4.89
N ILE A 84 -6.20 -6.55 3.61
CA ILE A 84 -5.12 -6.95 2.70
C ILE A 84 -4.70 -5.72 1.91
N ASP A 85 -3.49 -5.23 2.17
CA ASP A 85 -2.90 -4.09 1.45
C ASP A 85 -2.09 -4.58 0.24
N VAL A 86 -2.58 -4.30 -0.97
CA VAL A 86 -1.93 -4.65 -2.22
C VAL A 86 -1.23 -3.45 -2.85
N ALA A 87 0.04 -3.60 -3.22
CA ALA A 87 0.78 -2.62 -3.99
C ALA A 87 1.03 -3.14 -5.41
N LEU A 88 0.47 -2.45 -6.41
CA LEU A 88 0.73 -2.71 -7.82
C LEU A 88 1.88 -1.82 -8.28
N VAL A 89 2.99 -2.40 -8.71
CA VAL A 89 4.10 -1.65 -9.29
C VAL A 89 3.93 -1.62 -10.81
N SER A 90 3.58 -0.46 -11.36
CA SER A 90 3.41 -0.34 -12.80
C SER A 90 3.53 1.12 -13.25
N PRO A 91 4.65 1.48 -13.93
CA PRO A 91 4.77 2.78 -14.55
C PRO A 91 3.64 3.07 -15.55
N GLN A 92 3.23 2.07 -16.33
CA GLN A 92 2.20 2.21 -17.36
C GLN A 92 0.82 2.49 -16.75
N LEU A 93 0.44 1.74 -15.71
CA LEU A 93 -0.82 1.98 -14.99
C LEU A 93 -0.80 3.33 -14.30
N PHE A 94 0.32 3.69 -13.66
CA PHE A 94 0.50 4.96 -12.99
C PHE A 94 0.32 6.13 -13.97
N GLU A 95 1.04 6.12 -15.10
CA GLU A 95 0.95 7.18 -16.11
C GLU A 95 -0.44 7.26 -16.75
N ARG A 96 -1.12 6.12 -16.97
CA ARG A 96 -2.50 6.12 -17.46
C ARG A 96 -3.44 6.86 -16.50
N ILE A 97 -3.37 6.55 -15.20
CA ILE A 97 -4.19 7.23 -14.19
C ILE A 97 -3.83 8.72 -14.13
N MET A 98 -2.54 9.06 -14.18
CA MET A 98 -2.09 10.46 -14.19
C MET A 98 -2.55 11.23 -15.44
N PHE A 99 -2.61 10.57 -16.60
CA PHE A 99 -3.15 11.16 -17.82
C PHE A 99 -4.63 11.52 -17.67
N ASP A 100 -5.44 10.59 -17.14
CA ASP A 100 -6.87 10.82 -16.90
C ASP A 100 -7.10 11.98 -15.92
N ILE A 101 -6.27 12.05 -14.87
CA ILE A 101 -6.28 13.15 -13.90
C ILE A 101 -5.88 14.48 -14.54
N GLY A 102 -4.82 14.48 -15.35
CA GLY A 102 -4.35 15.67 -16.06
C GLY A 102 -5.40 16.20 -17.01
N TYR A 103 -6.06 15.32 -17.77
CA TYR A 103 -7.17 15.68 -18.65
C TYR A 103 -8.32 16.30 -17.85
N TYR A 104 -8.71 15.71 -16.72
CA TYR A 104 -9.73 16.28 -15.86
C TYR A 104 -9.32 17.66 -15.31
N GLN A 105 -8.07 17.81 -14.86
CA GLN A 105 -7.55 19.08 -14.33
C GLN A 105 -7.66 20.21 -15.37
N MET A 106 -7.45 19.89 -16.66
CA MET A 106 -7.63 20.85 -17.76
C MET A 106 -9.10 21.26 -17.93
N GLN A 107 -10.04 20.31 -17.88
CA GLN A 107 -11.48 20.62 -17.96
C GLN A 107 -11.95 21.45 -16.76
N PHE A 108 -11.46 21.07 -15.59
CA PHE A 108 -11.76 21.72 -14.32
C PHE A 108 -11.34 23.21 -14.33
N ARG A 109 -10.12 23.52 -14.80
CA ARG A 109 -9.64 24.91 -14.94
C ARG A 109 -10.49 25.76 -15.89
N LYS A 110 -11.00 25.16 -16.97
CA LYS A 110 -11.83 25.87 -17.96
C LYS A 110 -13.21 26.21 -17.43
N ASN A 111 -13.80 25.35 -16.60
CA ASN A 111 -15.20 25.45 -16.20
C ASN A 111 -15.46 26.32 -14.95
N ARG A 112 -14.43 26.92 -14.33
CA ARG A 112 -14.54 27.74 -13.08
C ARG A 112 -15.46 27.10 -12.03
N ALA A 113 -15.45 25.77 -11.93
CA ALA A 113 -16.37 25.07 -11.05
C ALA A 113 -16.05 25.40 -9.59
N VAL A 114 -17.08 25.72 -8.80
CA VAL A 114 -16.95 25.97 -7.36
C VAL A 114 -16.60 24.65 -6.69
N VAL A 115 -15.33 24.47 -6.34
CA VAL A 115 -14.87 23.29 -5.60
C VAL A 115 -15.16 23.51 -4.14
N ARG A 116 -15.79 22.52 -3.52
CA ARG A 116 -15.98 22.53 -2.07
C ARG A 116 -14.62 22.39 -1.40
N GLU A 117 -14.38 23.13 -0.32
CA GLU A 117 -13.12 23.10 0.42
C GLU A 117 -12.64 21.67 0.77
N ARG A 118 -13.58 20.76 1.07
CA ARG A 118 -13.29 19.32 1.29
C ARG A 118 -12.62 18.66 0.08
N GLU A 119 -13.08 18.95 -1.13
CA GLU A 119 -12.52 18.36 -2.34
C GLU A 119 -11.13 18.91 -2.65
N LEU A 120 -10.87 20.18 -2.33
CA LEU A 120 -9.51 20.73 -2.40
C LEU A 120 -8.58 19.99 -1.43
N ARG A 121 -9.00 19.78 -0.17
CA ARG A 121 -8.20 19.01 0.80
C ARG A 121 -7.92 17.59 0.32
N MET A 122 -8.94 16.86 -0.15
CA MET A 122 -8.75 15.52 -0.71
C MET A 122 -7.78 15.54 -1.91
N TYR A 123 -7.86 16.57 -2.76
CA TYR A 123 -6.97 16.70 -3.90
C TYR A 123 -5.52 16.99 -3.48
N HIS A 124 -5.32 17.84 -2.47
CA HIS A 124 -4.00 18.10 -1.90
C HIS A 124 -3.39 16.82 -1.30
N GLU A 125 -4.14 16.09 -0.46
CA GLU A 125 -3.70 14.79 0.07
C GLU A 125 -3.33 13.80 -1.04
N PHE A 126 -4.15 13.74 -2.10
CA PHE A 126 -3.87 12.91 -3.25
C PHE A 126 -2.55 13.29 -3.94
N LEU A 127 -2.31 14.58 -4.17
CA LEU A 127 -1.08 15.07 -4.81
C LEU A 127 0.17 14.79 -3.97
N GLU A 128 0.07 14.84 -2.63
CA GLU A 128 1.17 14.47 -1.74
C GLU A 128 1.59 13.01 -1.96
N TYR A 129 0.63 12.09 -2.05
CA TYR A 129 0.92 10.69 -2.35
C TYR A 129 1.52 10.51 -3.76
N VAL A 130 0.97 11.20 -4.76
CA VAL A 130 1.53 11.15 -6.13
C VAL A 130 2.97 11.66 -6.16
N ALA A 131 3.29 12.71 -5.39
CA ALA A 131 4.65 13.23 -5.30
C ALA A 131 5.63 12.21 -4.68
N LEU A 132 5.14 11.34 -3.80
CA LEU A 132 5.88 10.19 -3.27
C LEU A 132 5.94 9.00 -4.27
N GLY A 133 5.33 9.14 -5.44
CA GLY A 133 5.33 8.13 -6.50
C GLY A 133 4.34 7.00 -6.30
N TRP A 134 3.25 7.23 -5.56
CA TRP A 134 2.15 6.26 -5.46
C TRP A 134 0.77 6.91 -5.47
N ILE A 135 -0.15 6.23 -6.13
CA ILE A 135 -1.55 6.62 -6.26
C ILE A 135 -2.34 5.82 -5.24
N ARG A 136 -3.09 6.56 -4.43
CA ARG A 136 -4.12 6.06 -3.52
C ARG A 136 -5.50 6.30 -4.12
N PRO A 137 -6.14 5.29 -4.73
CA PRO A 137 -7.43 5.47 -5.40
C PRO A 137 -8.56 5.92 -4.46
N ASP A 138 -8.46 5.58 -3.16
CA ASP A 138 -9.37 6.04 -2.11
C ASP A 138 -9.29 7.56 -1.88
N LYS A 139 -8.13 8.17 -2.14
CA LYS A 139 -7.87 9.60 -1.96
C LYS A 139 -8.22 10.45 -3.18
N LEU A 140 -8.51 9.85 -4.33
CA LEU A 140 -8.96 10.59 -5.51
C LEU A 140 -10.23 11.41 -5.18
N PRO A 141 -10.34 12.69 -5.53
CA PRO A 141 -11.53 13.45 -5.18
C PRO A 141 -12.76 13.01 -6.01
N VAL A 142 -13.96 13.09 -5.43
CA VAL A 142 -15.20 12.56 -6.03
C VAL A 142 -15.69 13.40 -7.23
N SER A 143 -15.40 14.70 -7.25
CA SER A 143 -15.72 15.57 -8.39
C SER A 143 -14.94 15.25 -9.66
N PHE A 144 -13.78 14.58 -9.52
CA PHE A 144 -13.05 14.07 -10.66
C PHE A 144 -13.97 13.05 -11.31
N GLN A 145 -14.48 13.35 -12.50
CA GLN A 145 -15.37 12.48 -13.29
C GLN A 145 -14.70 11.15 -13.70
N MET A 146 -13.64 10.76 -13.03
CA MET A 146 -13.03 9.43 -12.97
C MET A 146 -13.92 8.41 -12.24
N ARG A 147 -15.23 8.65 -12.18
CA ARG A 147 -16.19 7.75 -11.53
C ARG A 147 -16.07 6.35 -12.13
N THR A 148 -15.98 6.26 -13.47
CA THR A 148 -15.76 5.00 -14.17
C THR A 148 -14.48 4.26 -13.73
N PHE A 149 -13.34 4.96 -13.60
CA PHE A 149 -12.10 4.33 -13.14
C PHE A 149 -12.19 3.91 -11.66
N LYS A 150 -12.69 4.80 -10.80
CA LYS A 150 -12.83 4.52 -9.37
C LYS A 150 -13.81 3.38 -9.12
N ASP A 151 -14.94 3.38 -9.80
CA ASP A 151 -15.97 2.35 -9.70
C ASP A 151 -15.40 1.01 -10.20
N ASP A 152 -14.76 0.97 -11.38
CA ASP A 152 -14.11 -0.26 -11.89
C ASP A 152 -13.02 -0.79 -10.93
N TRP A 153 -12.23 0.10 -10.35
CA TRP A 153 -11.22 -0.23 -9.34
C TRP A 153 -11.86 -0.84 -8.09
N PHE A 154 -12.81 -0.14 -7.47
CA PHE A 154 -13.42 -0.58 -6.22
C PHE A 154 -14.32 -1.79 -6.41
N ASP A 155 -15.01 -1.92 -7.54
CA ASP A 155 -15.84 -3.07 -7.85
C ASP A 155 -14.98 -4.31 -8.04
N PHE A 156 -13.84 -4.19 -8.72
CA PHE A 156 -12.89 -5.29 -8.84
C PHE A 156 -12.36 -5.73 -7.46
N PHE A 157 -11.82 -4.83 -6.65
CA PHE A 157 -11.28 -5.21 -5.34
C PHE A 157 -12.36 -5.74 -4.37
N ARG A 158 -13.59 -5.20 -4.45
CA ARG A 158 -14.74 -5.75 -3.72
C ARG A 158 -15.15 -7.14 -4.22
N SER A 159 -14.97 -7.43 -5.50
CA SER A 159 -15.29 -8.74 -6.09
C SER A 159 -14.35 -9.85 -5.60
N ILE A 160 -13.12 -9.51 -5.20
CA ILE A 160 -12.12 -10.45 -4.67
C ILE A 160 -11.99 -10.39 -3.14
N SER A 161 -12.78 -9.56 -2.47
CA SER A 161 -12.79 -9.43 -1.01
C SER A 161 -13.77 -10.40 -0.34
N ASN A 162 -13.60 -10.61 0.97
CA ASN A 162 -14.59 -11.22 1.87
C ASN A 162 -15.01 -12.64 1.42
N GLY A 163 -14.02 -13.52 1.24
CA GLY A 163 -14.23 -14.95 0.96
C GLY A 163 -14.44 -15.26 -0.52
N LYS A 164 -14.19 -14.30 -1.41
CA LYS A 164 -14.41 -14.42 -2.86
C LYS A 164 -13.12 -14.63 -3.66
N SER A 165 -12.00 -14.86 -2.97
CA SER A 165 -10.71 -15.12 -3.60
C SER A 165 -9.81 -15.95 -2.68
N GLU A 166 -8.61 -16.23 -3.18
CA GLU A 166 -7.58 -17.06 -2.58
C GLU A 166 -7.07 -16.49 -1.23
N VAL A 167 -7.22 -15.18 -1.00
CA VAL A 167 -6.75 -14.53 0.23
C VAL A 167 -7.66 -14.77 1.44
N GLY A 168 -8.89 -15.29 1.22
CA GLY A 168 -9.84 -15.61 2.28
C GLY A 168 -10.80 -14.47 2.65
N ASN A 169 -11.28 -14.47 3.88
CA ASN A 169 -12.36 -13.58 4.33
C ASN A 169 -11.85 -12.22 4.83
N TYR A 170 -11.17 -11.49 3.94
CA TYR A 170 -10.63 -10.17 4.24
C TYR A 170 -11.02 -9.15 3.17
N GLN A 171 -11.10 -7.89 3.58
CA GLN A 171 -11.20 -6.78 2.64
C GLN A 171 -9.86 -6.58 1.93
N VAL A 172 -9.89 -6.42 0.60
CA VAL A 172 -8.71 -6.15 -0.21
C VAL A 172 -8.71 -4.68 -0.62
N ASN A 173 -7.65 -3.98 -0.25
CA ASN A 173 -7.37 -2.61 -0.65
C ASN A 173 -6.12 -2.59 -1.54
N ALA A 174 -6.02 -1.61 -2.42
CA ALA A 174 -4.87 -1.53 -3.31
C ALA A 174 -4.47 -0.10 -3.66
N GLY A 175 -3.18 0.09 -3.90
CA GLY A 175 -2.59 1.30 -4.46
C GLY A 175 -1.64 0.98 -5.62
N VAL A 176 -1.27 2.01 -6.38
CA VAL A 176 -0.36 1.87 -7.53
C VAL A 176 0.91 2.65 -7.27
N PHE A 177 2.05 1.99 -7.29
CA PHE A 177 3.37 2.62 -7.25
C PHE A 177 3.92 2.79 -8.66
N LYS A 178 4.56 3.93 -8.91
CA LYS A 178 5.20 4.23 -10.21
C LYS A 178 6.33 3.26 -10.54
N SER A 179 7.10 2.84 -9.55
CA SER A 179 8.17 1.84 -9.70
C SER A 179 8.46 1.14 -8.38
N TYR A 180 9.18 0.01 -8.46
CA TYR A 180 9.62 -0.73 -7.29
C TYR A 180 10.46 0.16 -6.34
N HIS A 181 11.28 1.06 -6.88
CA HIS A 181 12.05 2.01 -6.10
C HIS A 181 11.16 2.90 -5.21
N HIS A 182 9.99 3.35 -5.69
CA HIS A 182 9.06 4.15 -4.88
C HIS A 182 8.42 3.32 -3.77
N LEU A 183 8.02 2.07 -4.05
CA LEU A 183 7.50 1.14 -3.06
C LEU A 183 8.54 0.85 -1.96
N GLU A 184 9.76 0.55 -2.39
CA GLU A 184 10.88 0.25 -1.51
C GLU A 184 11.25 1.46 -0.65
N THR A 185 11.35 2.65 -1.24
CA THR A 185 11.66 3.88 -0.51
C THR A 185 10.56 4.22 0.50
N TYR A 186 9.29 4.13 0.11
CA TYR A 186 8.16 4.37 1.01
C TYR A 186 8.19 3.43 2.22
N THR A 187 8.45 2.14 1.97
CA THR A 187 8.56 1.12 3.01
C THR A 187 9.75 1.39 3.94
N PHE A 188 10.92 1.67 3.36
CA PHE A 188 12.14 1.98 4.11
C PHE A 188 11.95 3.18 5.03
N LEU A 189 11.42 4.29 4.52
CA LEU A 189 11.19 5.51 5.31
C LEU A 189 10.23 5.24 6.47
N GLY A 190 9.11 4.55 6.21
CA GLY A 190 8.16 4.20 7.27
C GLY A 190 8.79 3.35 8.38
N ILE A 191 9.63 2.38 8.03
CA ILE A 191 10.31 1.52 9.02
C ILE A 191 11.42 2.25 9.75
N LYS A 192 12.15 3.13 9.06
CA LYS A 192 13.17 3.99 9.68
C LYS A 192 12.53 4.91 10.72
N ASP A 193 11.41 5.54 10.39
CA ASP A 193 10.67 6.40 11.31
C ASP A 193 10.13 5.61 12.51
N LEU A 194 9.57 4.43 12.27
CA LEU A 194 9.07 3.54 13.32
C LEU A 194 10.18 3.11 14.29
N LYS A 195 11.36 2.75 13.77
CA LYS A 195 12.54 2.43 14.58
C LYS A 195 12.96 3.61 15.46
N GLY A 196 12.92 4.84 14.91
CA GLY A 196 13.22 6.06 15.63
C GLY A 196 12.25 6.31 16.79
N GLN A 197 10.94 6.22 16.54
CA GLN A 197 9.89 6.40 17.55
C GLN A 197 10.03 5.41 18.72
N ARG A 198 10.16 4.11 18.43
CA ARG A 198 10.31 3.06 19.45
C ARG A 198 11.60 3.20 20.27
N SER A 199 12.67 3.74 19.67
CA SER A 199 13.93 3.98 20.41
C SER A 199 13.76 5.08 21.45
N ILE A 200 12.98 6.12 21.15
CA ILE A 200 12.66 7.22 22.09
C ILE A 200 11.78 6.69 23.24
N GLU A 201 10.77 5.88 22.93
CA GLU A 201 9.88 5.27 23.95
C GLU A 201 10.65 4.38 24.93
N ARG A 202 11.61 3.57 24.45
CA ARG A 202 12.46 2.73 25.32
C ARG A 202 13.30 3.55 26.30
N VAL A 203 13.87 4.68 25.85
CA VAL A 203 14.67 5.57 26.71
C VAL A 203 13.79 6.26 27.76
N ASN A 204 12.59 6.71 27.38
CA ASN A 204 11.67 7.36 28.31
C ASN A 204 11.01 6.37 29.30
N GLY A 205 10.75 5.13 28.89
CA GLY A 205 10.16 4.08 29.73
C GLY A 205 11.13 3.45 30.76
N THR A 206 12.44 3.66 30.61
CA THR A 206 13.47 3.25 31.58
C THR A 206 13.82 4.35 32.59
N SER A 207 13.14 5.49 32.52
CA SER A 207 13.35 6.66 33.40
C SER A 207 12.32 6.77 34.53
N ASN A 208 11.53 5.72 34.81
CA ASN A 208 10.58 5.64 35.93
C ASN A 208 10.88 4.44 36.83
#